data_AF-A0A820S2B6-F1
#
_entry.id   AF-A0A820S2B6-F1
#
_cell.length_a   1.000
_cell.length_b   1.000
_cell.length_c   1.000
_cell.angle_alpha   90.00
_cell.angle_beta   90.00
_cell.angle_gamma   90.00
#
_symmetry.space_group_name_H-M   'P 1'
#
loop_
_entity.id
_entity.type
_entity.pdbx_description
1 polymer ?
#
loop_
_entity_poly.entity_id
_entity_poly.type
_entity_poly.pdbx_seq_one_letter_code
_entity_poly.pdbx_strand_id
1 'polypeptide(L)'
;LFYHVALFLRSSSNPTALECYNRIQKIQKQGERVRGPHIIECNANINRVKIRQYVHFPNGHEQDFVVESTTKASELVTNICRELKFLLNSASGLSLYLETGKK
;
A
#
# COMPACT_ATOMS: atom_id res chain seq x y z
N LEU A 1 -0.03 19.56 16.97
CA LEU A 1 -0.45 18.14 17.09
C LEU A 1 0.63 17.16 16.61
N PHE A 2 1.10 17.23 15.35
CA PHE A 2 2.06 16.25 14.81
C PHE A 2 3.34 16.07 15.66
N TYR A 3 3.95 17.18 16.12
CA TYR A 3 5.12 17.14 16.99
C TYR A 3 4.92 16.24 18.23
N HIS A 4 3.79 16.40 18.94
CA HIS A 4 3.49 15.61 20.13
C HIS A 4 3.22 14.14 19.79
N VAL A 5 2.54 13.85 18.68
CA VAL A 5 2.32 12.46 18.22
C VAL A 5 3.64 11.79 17.85
N ALA A 6 4.53 12.51 17.16
CA ALA A 6 5.85 12.01 16.80
C ALA A 6 6.69 11.73 18.05
N LEU A 7 6.69 12.62 19.04
CA LEU A 7 7.35 12.38 20.33
C LEU A 7 6.80 11.14 21.03
N PHE A 8 5.46 11.04 21.15
CA PHE A 8 4.80 9.91 21.78
C PHE A 8 5.19 8.58 21.15
N LEU A 9 5.17 8.50 19.81
CA LEU A 9 5.56 7.28 19.09
C LEU A 9 7.05 6.96 19.24
N ARG A 10 7.92 7.98 19.27
CA ARG A 10 9.37 7.78 19.44
C ARG A 10 9.76 7.37 20.86
N SER A 11 9.01 7.80 21.88
CA SER A 11 9.25 7.42 23.28
C SER A 11 8.56 6.12 23.70
N SER A 12 7.67 5.58 22.85
CA SER A 12 6.88 4.40 23.16
C SER A 12 7.70 3.11 23.03
N SER A 13 7.60 2.23 24.02
CA SER A 13 8.15 0.86 23.97
C SER A 13 7.28 -0.13 23.18
N ASN A 14 6.12 0.31 22.70
CA ASN A 14 5.23 -0.54 21.90
C ASN A 14 5.92 -0.95 20.58
N PRO A 15 5.95 -2.24 20.23
CA PRO A 15 6.59 -2.73 19.01
C PRO A 15 6.02 -2.11 17.72
N THR A 16 4.77 -1.63 17.71
CA THR A 16 4.17 -1.00 16.52
C THR A 16 4.50 0.49 16.40
N ALA A 17 5.15 1.10 17.39
CA ALA A 17 5.33 2.54 17.44
C ALA A 17 6.16 3.09 16.27
N LEU A 18 7.23 2.37 15.89
CA LEU A 18 8.05 2.72 14.74
C LEU A 18 7.27 2.62 13.43
N GLU A 19 6.45 1.57 13.26
CA GLU A 19 5.61 1.41 12.09
C GLU A 19 4.57 2.54 11.99
N CYS A 20 3.89 2.84 13.10
CA CYS A 20 2.95 3.96 13.18
C CYS A 20 3.62 5.29 12.82
N TYR A 21 4.84 5.54 13.31
CA TYR A 21 5.60 6.74 13.00
C TYR A 21 5.89 6.85 11.49
N ASN A 22 6.39 5.76 10.89
CA ASN A 22 6.69 5.70 9.45
C ASN A 22 5.43 5.92 8.60
N ARG A 23 4.29 5.33 9.01
CA ARG A 23 3.00 5.50 8.32
C ARG A 23 2.54 6.95 8.34
N ILE A 24 2.63 7.65 9.47
CA ILE A 24 2.26 9.06 9.56
C ILE A 24 3.18 9.92 8.68
N GLN A 25 4.50 9.67 8.70
CA GLN A 25 5.42 10.39 7.81
C GLN A 25 5.09 10.19 6.32
N LYS A 26 4.70 8.98 5.92
CA LYS A 26 4.28 8.70 4.54
C LYS A 26 2.99 9.43 4.17
N ILE A 27 1.98 9.44 5.06
CA ILE A 27 0.74 10.18 4.86
C ILE A 27 1.00 11.69 4.72
N GLN A 28 1.88 12.28 5.55
CA GLN A 28 2.22 13.70 5.42
C GLN A 28 2.82 14.07 4.06
N LYS A 29 3.61 13.16 3.45
CA LYS A 29 4.19 13.38 2.12
C LYS A 29 3.17 13.14 1.00
N GLN A 30 2.31 12.14 1.16
CA GLN A 30 1.45 11.64 0.08
C GLN A 30 0.04 12.24 0.05
N GLY A 31 -0.38 12.90 1.13
CA GLY A 31 -1.71 13.46 1.31
C GLY A 31 -2.66 12.54 2.07
N GLU A 32 -3.81 13.09 2.44
CA GLU A 32 -4.87 12.36 3.13
C GLU A 32 -5.62 11.41 2.20
N ARG A 33 -6.29 10.41 2.80
CA ARG A 33 -7.14 9.49 2.05
C ARG A 33 -8.54 10.05 1.90
N VAL A 34 -9.14 9.80 0.74
CA VAL A 34 -10.53 10.18 0.47
C VAL A 34 -11.54 9.27 1.19
N ARG A 35 -11.16 8.02 1.50
CA ARG A 35 -12.04 7.02 2.13
C ARG A 35 -11.42 6.47 3.41
N GLY A 36 -12.30 6.03 4.32
CA GLY A 36 -11.93 5.35 5.56
C GLY A 36 -11.22 4.01 5.32
N PRO A 37 -10.75 3.34 6.39
CA PRO A 37 -10.15 2.01 6.33
C PRO A 37 -11.04 0.98 5.65
N HIS A 38 -10.47 0.23 4.71
CA HIS A 38 -11.12 -0.94 4.13
C HIS A 38 -11.02 -2.13 5.10
N ILE A 39 -11.99 -3.05 5.05
CA ILE A 39 -12.04 -4.21 5.97
C ILE A 39 -10.76 -5.06 5.94
N ILE A 40 -10.12 -5.17 4.77
CA ILE A 40 -8.84 -5.88 4.62
C ILE A 40 -7.71 -5.26 5.44
N GLU A 41 -7.71 -3.93 5.61
CA GLU A 41 -6.71 -3.22 6.40
C GLU A 41 -6.92 -3.42 7.90
N CYS A 42 -8.18 -3.46 8.33
CA CYS A 42 -8.56 -3.78 9.70
C CYS A 42 -8.14 -5.20 10.05
N ASN A 43 -8.48 -6.16 9.19
CA ASN A 43 -8.10 -7.56 9.36
C ASN A 43 -6.57 -7.73 9.36
N ALA A 44 -5.85 -7.02 8.49
CA ALA A 44 -4.40 -7.05 8.45
C ALA A 44 -3.77 -6.50 9.74
N ASN A 45 -4.32 -5.41 10.30
CA ASN A 45 -3.86 -4.84 11.57
C ASN A 45 -4.09 -5.80 12.75
N ILE A 46 -5.30 -6.38 12.84
CA ILE A 46 -5.66 -7.31 13.92
C ILE A 46 -4.74 -8.53 13.91
N ASN A 47 -4.52 -9.10 12.72
CA ASN A 47 -3.70 -10.31 12.56
C ASN A 47 -2.20 -10.02 12.45
N ARG A 48 -1.78 -8.74 12.42
CA ARG A 48 -0.39 -8.30 12.21
C ARG A 48 0.25 -8.89 10.95
N VAL A 49 -0.50 -8.90 9.85
CA VAL A 49 -0.04 -9.41 8.53
C VAL A 49 0.04 -8.30 7.51
N LYS A 50 0.85 -8.50 6.47
CA LYS A 50 0.91 -7.59 5.32
C LYS A 50 -0.29 -7.79 4.41
N ILE A 51 -0.82 -6.72 3.84
CA ILE A 51 -1.89 -6.79 2.85
C ILE A 51 -1.26 -7.25 1.52
N ARG A 52 -1.82 -8.30 0.93
CA ARG A 52 -1.44 -8.78 -0.40
C ARG A 52 -2.63 -8.63 -1.35
N GLN A 53 -2.36 -8.25 -2.60
CA GLN A 53 -3.36 -8.10 -3.65
C GLN A 53 -2.87 -8.84 -4.89
N TYR A 54 -3.73 -9.70 -5.43
CA TYR A 54 -3.46 -10.41 -6.68
C TYR A 54 -3.66 -9.46 -7.87
N VAL A 55 -2.72 -9.50 -8.80
CA VAL A 55 -2.79 -8.80 -10.08
C VAL A 55 -2.84 -9.85 -11.18
N HIS A 56 -3.91 -9.80 -11.97
CA HIS A 56 -4.12 -10.67 -13.13
C HIS A 56 -3.53 -9.99 -14.36
N PHE A 57 -2.71 -10.72 -15.11
CA PHE A 57 -2.07 -10.24 -16.34
C PHE A 57 -2.82 -10.74 -17.58
N PRO A 58 -2.74 -10.01 -18.72
CA PRO A 58 -3.43 -10.39 -19.95
C PRO A 58 -3.04 -11.76 -20.53
N ASN A 59 -1.88 -12.28 -20.14
CA ASN A 59 -1.40 -13.61 -20.54
C ASN A 59 -1.92 -14.74 -19.63
N GLY A 60 -2.84 -14.46 -18.70
CA GLY A 60 -3.39 -15.42 -17.75
C GLY A 60 -2.50 -15.70 -16.54
N HIS A 61 -1.34 -15.04 -16.42
CA HIS A 61 -0.52 -15.12 -15.21
C HIS A 61 -1.13 -14.28 -14.09
N GLU A 62 -0.88 -14.69 -12.84
CA GLU A 62 -1.28 -13.95 -11.65
C GLU A 62 -0.10 -13.82 -10.69
N GLN A 63 0.03 -12.67 -10.04
CA GLN A 63 1.06 -12.46 -9.03
C GLN A 63 0.51 -11.61 -7.90
N ASP A 64 0.84 -11.96 -6.66
CA ASP A 64 0.50 -11.15 -5.51
C ASP A 64 1.55 -10.06 -5.26
N PHE A 65 1.08 -8.86 -4.95
CA PHE A 65 1.91 -7.74 -4.56
C PHE A 65 1.56 -7.31 -3.14
N VAL A 66 2.59 -7.03 -2.35
CA VAL A 66 2.41 -6.42 -1.03
C VAL A 66 2.03 -4.96 -1.20
N VAL A 67 0.93 -4.57 -0.58
CA VAL A 67 0.43 -3.19 -0.60
C VAL A 67 0.30 -2.65 0.82
N GLU A 68 0.35 -1.33 0.93
CA GLU A 68 0.15 -0.59 2.16
C GLU A 68 -1.12 0.27 2.04
N SER A 69 -1.63 0.75 3.18
CA SER A 69 -2.75 1.70 3.24
C SER A 69 -2.58 2.97 2.41
N THR A 70 -1.33 3.30 2.06
CA THR A 70 -0.91 4.51 1.33
C THR A 70 -0.47 4.22 -0.11
N THR A 71 -0.42 2.95 -0.52
CA THR A 71 0.01 2.58 -1.87
C THR A 71 -0.91 3.21 -2.91
N LYS A 72 -0.33 4.03 -3.79
CA LYS A 72 -1.04 4.60 -4.94
C LYS A 72 -1.02 3.64 -6.12
N ALA A 73 -2.03 3.71 -6.99
CA ALA A 73 -2.08 2.90 -8.20
C ALA A 73 -0.81 3.05 -9.07
N SER A 74 -0.32 4.27 -9.24
CA SER A 74 0.92 4.55 -9.99
C SER A 74 2.18 3.94 -9.35
N GLU A 75 2.26 3.92 -8.02
CA GLU A 75 3.34 3.26 -7.27
C GLU A 75 3.27 1.75 -7.47
N LEU A 76 2.08 1.16 -7.40
CA LEU A 76 1.88 -0.27 -7.63
C LEU A 76 2.23 -0.67 -9.07
N VAL A 77 1.81 0.09 -10.10
CA VAL A 77 2.23 -0.17 -11.49
C VAL A 77 3.74 -0.13 -11.63
N THR A 78 4.41 0.85 -11.01
CA THR A 78 5.87 0.96 -11.04
C THR A 78 6.54 -0.25 -10.39
N ASN A 79 5.99 -0.74 -9.27
CA ASN A 79 6.49 -1.93 -8.58
C ASN A 79 6.28 -3.21 -9.43
N ILE A 80 5.12 -3.35 -10.07
CA ILE A 80 4.84 -4.44 -11.02
C ILE A 80 5.87 -4.44 -12.15
N CYS A 81 6.13 -3.29 -12.78
CA CYS A 81 7.14 -3.18 -13.85
C CYS A 81 8.53 -3.62 -13.38
N ARG A 82 8.91 -3.23 -12.15
CA ARG A 82 10.19 -3.60 -11.54
C ARG A 82 10.31 -5.10 -11.28
N GLU A 83 9.27 -5.72 -10.71
CA GLU A 83 9.28 -7.15 -10.40
C GLU A 83 9.26 -8.04 -11.64
N LEU A 84 8.50 -7.65 -12.67
CA LEU A 84 8.44 -8.37 -13.95
C LEU A 84 9.68 -8.17 -14.82
N LYS A 85 10.68 -7.40 -14.36
CA LYS A 85 11.90 -7.05 -15.09
C LYS A 85 11.61 -6.54 -16.51
N PHE A 86 10.55 -5.76 -16.68
CA PHE A 86 10.27 -5.15 -17.97
C PHE A 86 11.45 -4.28 -18.38
N LEU A 87 12.13 -4.67 -19.48
CA LEU A 87 13.29 -3.97 -20.05
C LEU A 87 12.99 -2.50 -20.40
N LEU A 88 11.72 -2.21 -20.68
CA LEU A 88 11.19 -0.87 -20.80
C LEU A 88 10.79 -0.40 -19.39
N ASN A 89 11.68 0.31 -18.70
CA ASN A 89 11.48 0.91 -17.37
C ASN A 89 10.34 1.97 -17.32
N SER A 90 9.36 1.90 -18.21
CA SER A 90 8.31 2.90 -18.33
C SER A 90 6.96 2.30 -17.96
N ALA A 91 6.44 2.70 -16.81
CA ALA A 91 5.05 2.52 -16.43
C ALA A 91 4.08 3.33 -17.33
N SER A 92 4.59 4.07 -18.32
CA SER A 92 3.79 4.89 -19.23
C SER A 92 2.81 4.03 -20.03
N GLY A 93 1.54 4.43 -20.05
CA GLY A 93 0.47 3.72 -20.75
C GLY A 93 -0.09 2.51 -20.01
N LEU A 94 0.50 2.11 -18.88
CA LEU A 94 -0.03 1.04 -18.04
C LEU A 94 -1.01 1.57 -17.00
N SER A 95 -2.04 0.78 -16.71
CA SER A 95 -3.09 1.15 -15.76
C SER A 95 -3.64 -0.08 -15.06
N LEU A 96 -4.16 0.11 -13.85
CA LEU A 96 -4.82 -0.93 -13.07
C LEU A 96 -6.32 -0.86 -13.30
N TYR A 97 -6.94 -2.03 -13.45
CA TYR A 97 -8.37 -2.19 -13.54
C TYR A 97 -8.84 -3.05 -12.37
N LEU A 98 -10.04 -2.76 -11.87
CA LEU A 98 -10.64 -3.49 -10.76
C LEU A 98 -11.85 -4.23 -11.31
N GLU A 99 -11.75 -5.56 -11.38
CA GLU A 99 -12.88 -6.39 -11.73
C GLU A 99 -13.71 -6.64 -10.47
N THR A 100 -14.88 -6.01 -10.41
CA THR A 100 -15.90 -6.34 -9.43
C THR A 100 -16.90 -7.27 -10.11
N GLY A 101 -17.29 -8.36 -9.46
CA GLY A 101 -18.25 -9.32 -10.02
C GLY A 101 -19.49 -8.64 -10.63
N LYS A 102 -20.12 -9.30 -11.61
CA LYS A 102 -21.40 -8.82 -12.16
C LYS A 102 -22.39 -8.65 -11.01
N LYS A 103 -22.99 -7.47 -10.90
CA LYS A 103 -24.14 -7.26 -10.02
C LYS A 103 -25.28 -8.19 -10.41
#